data_AF-A0A849EZF2-F1
#
_entry.id   AF-A0A849EZF2-F1
#
_cell.length_a   1.000
_cell.length_b   1.000
_cell.length_c   1.000
_cell.angle_alpha   90.00
_cell.angle_beta   90.00
_cell.angle_gamma   90.00
#
_symmetry.space_group_name_H-M   'P 1'
#
loop_
_entity.id
_entity.type
_entity.pdbx_description
1 polymer ?
#
loop_
_entity_poly.entity_id
_entity_poly.type
_entity_poly.pdbx_seq_one_letter_code
_entity_poly.pdbx_strand_id
1 'polypeptide(L)'
;MITEKEIKHLLYEDEDGDVIGLDEVQLLEPIPTKRVSLLRELLNGKDLYVAYQAALILAAWNDEEGLKTIDGFIDNKIHMTMEVSPHRLYGYDNVYDEIAWALYLSIDDDENPSEYVLNLIKKILRLYGPCDFEGSLKLCLLDINCSDLLSDIYKALERALDLNKEYLASQLLPILAKWNHVKRWELITSFLAFKRQTPDPAHNIAEALGYINTIESKNILSDLSKHPEMTVVEEARKSLDGLEPFQEGA
;
A
#
# COMPACT_ATOMS: atom_id res chain seq x y z
N MET A 1 15.93 28.76 12.16
CA MET A 1 16.48 27.94 11.07
C MET A 1 16.84 26.62 11.70
N ILE A 2 16.18 25.55 11.29
CA ILE A 2 16.38 24.22 11.86
C ILE A 2 17.75 23.70 11.39
N THR A 3 18.55 23.22 12.33
CA THR A 3 19.90 22.68 12.12
C THR A 3 19.85 21.23 11.63
N GLU A 4 20.93 20.72 11.03
CA GLU A 4 21.00 19.30 10.62
C GLU A 4 20.79 18.33 11.78
N LYS A 5 21.30 18.67 12.97
CA LYS A 5 21.08 17.87 14.18
C LYS A 5 19.60 17.82 14.57
N GLU A 6 18.90 18.95 14.47
CA GLU A 6 17.47 19.01 14.73
C GLU A 6 16.68 18.27 13.64
N ILE A 7 17.05 18.36 12.36
CA ILE A 7 16.43 17.57 11.29
C ILE A 7 16.57 16.07 11.59
N LYS A 8 17.76 15.61 11.98
CA LYS A 8 17.98 14.21 12.36
C LYS A 8 17.06 13.77 13.50
N HIS A 9 16.96 14.60 14.53
CA HIS A 9 16.11 14.31 15.69
C HIS A 9 14.62 14.22 15.29
N LEU A 10 14.14 15.18 14.48
CA LEU A 10 12.75 15.25 14.05
C LEU A 10 12.34 14.05 13.18
N LEU A 11 13.26 13.57 12.32
CA LEU A 11 12.94 12.57 11.29
C LEU A 11 13.29 11.13 11.68
N TYR A 12 14.21 10.90 12.61
CA TYR A 12 14.77 9.56 12.83
C TYR A 12 14.98 9.16 14.28
N GLU A 13 14.72 10.05 15.24
CA GLU A 13 14.91 9.75 16.67
C GLU A 13 13.58 9.77 17.43
N ASP A 14 13.49 9.05 18.54
CA ASP A 14 12.41 9.23 19.52
C ASP A 14 12.63 10.50 20.37
N GLU A 15 11.81 10.69 21.40
CA GLU A 15 11.92 11.85 22.31
C GLU A 15 13.10 11.76 23.30
N ASP A 16 13.67 10.56 23.49
CA ASP A 16 14.86 10.34 24.32
C ASP A 16 16.17 10.53 23.51
N GLY A 17 16.06 10.62 22.19
CA GLY A 17 17.16 10.83 21.26
C GLY A 17 17.76 9.55 20.69
N ASP A 18 17.10 8.41 20.88
CA ASP A 18 17.50 7.13 20.30
C ASP A 18 17.07 7.08 18.83
N VAL A 19 17.97 6.60 17.95
CA VAL A 19 17.69 6.51 16.51
C VAL A 19 16.81 5.29 16.24
N ILE A 20 15.56 5.54 15.85
CA ILE A 20 14.54 4.51 15.61
C ILE A 20 14.21 4.32 14.12
N GLY A 21 14.48 5.32 13.26
CA GLY A 21 14.13 5.26 11.83
C GLY A 21 12.87 6.07 11.50
N LEU A 22 12.61 6.27 10.20
CA LEU A 22 11.51 7.11 9.73
C LEU A 22 10.14 6.45 9.95
N ASP A 23 10.08 5.16 9.64
CA ASP A 23 8.95 4.27 9.84
C ASP A 23 8.52 4.20 11.31
N GLU A 24 9.47 4.01 12.22
CA GLU A 24 9.18 4.00 13.66
C GLU A 24 8.77 5.38 14.19
N VAL A 25 9.31 6.47 13.62
CA VAL A 25 8.85 7.83 13.97
C VAL A 25 7.38 8.04 13.59
N GLN A 26 6.90 7.49 12.47
CA GLN A 26 5.49 7.58 12.09
C GLN A 26 4.55 6.92 13.11
N LEU A 27 5.05 5.94 13.87
CA LEU A 27 4.30 5.16 14.84
C LEU A 27 4.39 5.71 16.27
N LEU A 28 5.01 6.88 16.48
CA LEU A 28 5.13 7.46 17.83
C LEU A 28 3.77 7.80 18.44
N GLU A 29 3.50 7.17 19.59
CA GLU A 29 2.35 7.48 20.44
C GLU A 29 2.78 7.81 21.88
N PRO A 30 2.31 8.94 22.46
CA PRO A 30 1.47 9.97 21.83
C PRO A 30 2.24 10.86 20.85
N ILE A 31 1.53 11.45 19.87
CA ILE A 31 2.11 12.38 18.89
C ILE A 31 2.75 13.60 19.59
N PRO A 32 4.07 13.85 19.43
CA PRO A 32 4.74 14.95 20.14
C PRO A 32 4.41 16.32 19.51
N THR A 33 3.53 17.09 20.17
CA THR A 33 3.04 18.40 19.66
C THR A 33 4.13 19.42 19.29
N LYS A 34 5.25 19.45 20.03
CA LYS A 34 6.40 20.32 19.70
C LYS A 34 7.08 19.91 18.39
N ARG A 35 7.20 18.59 18.17
CA ARG A 35 7.77 18.00 16.96
C ARG A 35 6.91 18.33 15.75
N VAL A 36 5.58 18.24 15.86
CA VAL A 36 4.63 18.61 14.79
C VAL A 36 4.89 20.03 14.28
N SER A 37 5.04 21.00 15.17
CA SER A 37 5.28 22.40 14.78
C SER A 37 6.59 22.56 13.98
N LEU A 38 7.64 21.86 14.39
CA LEU A 38 8.95 21.91 13.72
C LEU A 38 8.96 21.12 12.40
N LEU A 39 8.25 20.00 12.32
CA LEU A 39 8.08 19.27 11.06
C LEU A 39 7.36 20.12 10.00
N ARG A 40 6.36 20.91 10.39
CA ARG A 40 5.68 21.85 9.47
C ARG A 40 6.61 22.94 8.95
N GLU A 41 7.58 23.40 9.76
CA GLU A 41 8.63 24.30 9.27
C GLU A 41 9.50 23.64 8.20
N LEU A 42 9.77 22.33 8.32
CA LEU A 42 10.56 21.58 7.32
C LEU A 42 9.86 21.45 5.96
N LEU A 43 8.52 21.44 5.92
CA LEU A 43 7.75 21.39 4.67
C LEU A 43 8.06 22.58 3.74
N ASN A 44 8.40 23.73 4.32
CA ASN A 44 8.73 24.96 3.59
C ASN A 44 10.24 25.11 3.31
N GLY A 45 11.02 24.07 3.60
CA GLY A 45 12.47 24.04 3.39
C GLY A 45 12.87 24.04 1.92
N LYS A 46 14.16 24.27 1.66
CA LYS A 46 14.75 24.17 0.31
C LYS A 46 15.09 22.73 -0.08
N ASP A 47 15.24 21.86 0.91
CA ASP A 47 15.58 20.46 0.70
C ASP A 47 14.28 19.65 0.52
N LEU A 48 14.02 19.27 -0.73
CA LEU A 48 12.82 18.55 -1.11
C LEU A 48 12.77 17.14 -0.50
N TYR A 49 13.91 16.51 -0.27
CA TYR A 49 13.97 15.19 0.39
C TYR A 49 13.54 15.29 1.85
N VAL A 50 14.07 16.30 2.56
CA VAL A 50 13.67 16.58 3.96
C VAL A 50 12.19 16.95 4.05
N ALA A 51 11.68 17.77 3.13
CA ALA A 51 10.27 18.11 3.08
C ALA A 51 9.38 16.88 2.81
N TYR A 52 9.84 15.98 1.93
CA TYR A 52 9.16 14.70 1.66
C TYR A 52 9.06 13.82 2.92
N GLN A 53 10.16 13.62 3.63
CA GLN A 53 10.18 12.81 4.84
C GLN A 53 9.33 13.42 5.97
N ALA A 54 9.40 14.74 6.16
CA ALA A 54 8.54 15.43 7.11
C ALA A 54 7.05 15.30 6.75
N ALA A 55 6.71 15.37 5.46
CA ALA A 55 5.34 15.19 5.00
C ALA A 55 4.82 13.78 5.25
N LEU A 56 5.65 12.74 5.11
CA LEU A 56 5.27 11.36 5.42
C LEU A 56 4.93 11.18 6.91
N ILE A 57 5.72 11.75 7.81
CA ILE A 57 5.45 11.71 9.26
C ILE A 57 4.15 12.45 9.59
N LEU A 58 4.03 13.69 9.11
CA LEU A 58 2.85 14.51 9.36
C LEU A 58 1.58 13.87 8.78
N ALA A 59 1.66 13.30 7.57
CA ALA A 59 0.54 12.58 6.97
C ALA A 59 0.13 11.36 7.79
N ALA A 60 1.08 10.55 8.27
CA ALA A 60 0.80 9.42 9.15
C ALA A 60 0.09 9.83 10.45
N TRP A 61 0.34 11.04 10.94
CA TRP A 61 -0.35 11.63 12.09
C TRP A 61 -1.64 12.40 11.72
N ASN A 62 -2.15 12.21 10.50
CA ASN A 62 -3.35 12.87 9.98
C ASN A 62 -3.29 14.41 10.04
N ASP A 63 -2.09 14.98 9.89
CA ASP A 63 -1.87 16.43 9.89
C ASP A 63 -2.26 17.07 8.55
N GLU A 64 -3.05 18.14 8.61
CA GLU A 64 -3.57 18.83 7.41
C GLU A 64 -2.47 19.38 6.50
N GLU A 65 -1.38 19.94 7.06
CA GLU A 65 -0.28 20.50 6.25
C GLU A 65 0.56 19.38 5.63
N GLY A 66 0.77 18.28 6.37
CA GLY A 66 1.37 17.05 5.86
C GLY A 66 0.60 16.51 4.66
N LEU A 67 -0.70 16.27 4.81
CA LEU A 67 -1.55 15.73 3.74
C LEU A 67 -1.61 16.65 2.51
N LYS A 68 -1.68 17.97 2.70
CA LYS A 68 -1.62 18.94 1.57
C LYS A 68 -0.28 18.90 0.83
N THR A 69 0.81 18.67 1.56
CA THR A 69 2.14 18.58 0.95
C THR A 69 2.27 17.28 0.14
N ILE A 70 1.75 16.17 0.67
CA ILE A 70 1.61 14.90 -0.07
C ILE A 70 0.81 15.09 -1.36
N ASP A 71 -0.33 15.78 -1.28
CA ASP A 71 -1.17 16.10 -2.44
C ASP A 71 -0.36 16.84 -3.53
N GLY A 72 0.41 17.83 -3.12
CA GLY A 72 1.32 18.58 -3.98
C GLY A 72 2.39 17.69 -4.62
N PHE A 73 2.98 16.73 -3.89
CA PHE A 73 3.97 15.80 -4.45
C PHE A 73 3.36 14.84 -5.48
N ILE A 74 2.11 14.42 -5.26
CA ILE A 74 1.39 13.58 -6.23
C ILE A 74 1.08 14.39 -7.50
N ASP A 75 0.52 15.59 -7.38
CA ASP A 75 0.16 16.43 -8.52
C ASP A 75 1.36 16.87 -9.36
N ASN A 76 2.49 17.16 -8.69
CA ASN A 76 3.74 17.54 -9.37
C ASN A 76 4.59 16.33 -9.80
N LYS A 77 4.12 15.10 -9.60
CA LYS A 77 4.84 13.88 -9.95
C LYS A 77 6.26 13.85 -9.41
N ILE A 78 6.42 13.89 -8.08
CA ILE A 78 7.73 13.99 -7.41
C ILE A 78 8.79 12.99 -7.94
N HIS A 79 8.40 11.76 -8.30
CA HIS A 79 9.26 10.74 -8.93
C HIS A 79 9.97 11.21 -10.22
N MET A 80 9.40 12.20 -10.93
CA MET A 80 10.02 12.78 -12.13
C MET A 80 11.00 13.90 -11.81
N THR A 81 10.95 14.43 -10.59
CA THR A 81 11.78 15.57 -10.16
C THR A 81 13.03 15.09 -9.43
N MET A 82 12.90 14.07 -8.59
CA MET A 82 14.02 13.45 -7.90
C MET A 82 13.65 12.03 -7.46
N GLU A 83 14.68 11.23 -7.17
CA GLU A 83 14.53 9.94 -6.52
C GLU A 83 14.46 10.16 -5.00
N VAL A 84 13.34 9.78 -4.36
CA VAL A 84 13.13 9.99 -2.91
C VAL A 84 13.01 8.70 -2.12
N SER A 85 12.59 7.59 -2.72
CA SER A 85 12.56 6.28 -2.07
C SER A 85 13.15 5.21 -2.98
N PRO A 86 14.47 5.25 -3.24
CA PRO A 86 15.13 4.28 -4.11
C PRO A 86 15.03 2.87 -3.53
N HIS A 87 14.41 1.95 -4.26
CA HIS A 87 14.40 0.56 -3.91
C HIS A 87 15.80 -0.05 -4.05
N ARG A 88 16.36 -0.50 -2.91
CA ARG A 88 17.77 -0.89 -2.77
C ARG A 88 18.23 -1.97 -3.75
N LEU A 89 17.36 -2.92 -4.10
CA LEU A 89 17.74 -4.08 -4.90
C LEU A 89 17.40 -3.94 -6.38
N TYR A 90 16.40 -3.12 -6.72
CA TYR A 90 15.80 -3.12 -8.06
C TYR A 90 15.86 -1.75 -8.76
N GLY A 91 16.25 -0.69 -8.05
CA GLY A 91 16.56 0.62 -8.64
C GLY A 91 15.35 1.39 -9.19
N TYR A 92 14.13 1.02 -8.82
CA TYR A 92 12.95 1.87 -8.99
C TYR A 92 12.72 2.75 -7.77
N ASP A 93 11.89 3.78 -7.90
CA ASP A 93 11.49 4.65 -6.79
C ASP A 93 10.11 4.22 -6.26
N ASN A 94 10.05 3.89 -4.97
CA ASN A 94 8.88 3.47 -4.21
C ASN A 94 8.06 4.61 -3.63
N VAL A 95 8.34 5.85 -4.01
CA VAL A 95 7.76 7.06 -3.41
C VAL A 95 6.26 6.98 -3.15
N TYR A 96 5.47 6.42 -4.08
CA TYR A 96 4.01 6.36 -3.94
C TYR A 96 3.52 5.24 -3.04
N ASP A 97 4.30 4.18 -2.84
CA ASP A 97 3.97 3.13 -1.89
C ASP A 97 4.29 3.58 -0.46
N GLU A 98 5.38 4.34 -0.25
CA GLU A 98 5.67 5.02 1.01
C GLU A 98 4.59 6.06 1.37
N ILE A 99 4.10 6.80 0.38
CA ILE A 99 2.96 7.69 0.57
C ILE A 99 1.71 6.88 0.95
N ALA A 100 1.46 5.74 0.29
CA ALA A 100 0.32 4.89 0.62
C ALA A 100 0.40 4.35 2.06
N TRP A 101 1.60 4.02 2.54
CA TRP A 101 1.85 3.65 3.93
C TRP A 101 1.51 4.78 4.91
N ALA A 102 2.00 5.99 4.65
CA ALA A 102 1.67 7.15 5.49
C ALA A 102 0.16 7.44 5.51
N LEU A 103 -0.54 7.30 4.38
CA LEU A 103 -2.00 7.46 4.32
C LEU A 103 -2.75 6.32 5.01
N TYR A 104 -2.17 5.11 5.07
CA TYR A 104 -2.74 4.01 5.83
C TYR A 104 -2.69 4.29 7.33
N LEU A 105 -1.52 4.73 7.83
CA LEU A 105 -1.34 5.09 9.23
C LEU A 105 -2.21 6.26 9.69
N SER A 106 -2.61 7.14 8.77
CA SER A 106 -3.47 8.29 9.09
C SER A 106 -4.93 7.94 9.37
N ILE A 107 -5.30 6.67 9.24
CA ILE A 107 -6.67 6.18 9.37
C ILE A 107 -6.75 5.45 10.72
N ASP A 108 -7.50 6.01 11.66
CA ASP A 108 -7.67 5.42 12.98
C ASP A 108 -8.35 4.04 12.88
N ASP A 109 -7.95 3.12 13.77
CA ASP A 109 -8.59 1.82 13.94
C ASP A 109 -10.10 2.04 14.19
N ASP A 110 -10.95 1.52 13.30
CA ASP A 110 -12.42 1.67 13.25
C ASP A 110 -13.00 2.90 12.52
N GLU A 111 -12.17 3.78 11.93
CA GLU A 111 -12.65 4.91 11.14
C GLU A 111 -12.60 4.67 9.63
N ASN A 112 -13.58 5.23 8.91
CA ASN A 112 -13.46 5.34 7.46
C ASN A 112 -12.48 6.48 7.14
N PRO A 113 -11.62 6.33 6.12
CA PRO A 113 -10.77 7.42 5.68
C PRO A 113 -11.61 8.66 5.34
N SER A 114 -11.09 9.83 5.68
CA SER A 114 -11.70 11.11 5.30
C SER A 114 -11.82 11.21 3.77
N GLU A 115 -12.76 12.03 3.29
CA GLU A 115 -12.91 12.28 1.84
C GLU A 115 -11.60 12.80 1.21
N TYR A 116 -10.81 13.57 1.98
CA TYR A 116 -9.52 14.06 1.52
C TYR A 116 -8.52 12.92 1.32
N VAL A 117 -8.36 12.03 2.31
CA VAL A 117 -7.49 10.85 2.22
C VAL A 117 -7.93 9.92 1.08
N LEU A 118 -9.24 9.68 0.94
CA LEU A 118 -9.79 8.90 -0.18
C LEU A 118 -9.43 9.51 -1.55
N ASN A 119 -9.48 10.84 -1.67
CA ASN A 119 -9.08 11.52 -2.90
C ASN A 119 -7.57 11.39 -3.18
N LEU A 120 -6.72 11.39 -2.15
CA LEU A 120 -5.28 11.12 -2.31
C LEU A 120 -5.05 9.68 -2.80
N ILE A 121 -5.71 8.69 -2.19
CA ILE A 121 -5.66 7.29 -2.63
C ILE A 121 -6.11 7.17 -4.10
N LYS A 122 -7.18 7.86 -4.52
CA LYS A 122 -7.59 7.91 -5.93
C LYS A 122 -6.50 8.47 -6.84
N LYS A 123 -5.77 9.50 -6.42
CA LYS A 123 -4.65 10.06 -7.21
C LYS A 123 -3.50 9.05 -7.32
N ILE A 124 -3.17 8.36 -6.23
CA ILE A 124 -2.14 7.30 -6.21
C ILE A 124 -2.53 6.14 -7.14
N LEU A 125 -3.79 5.69 -7.12
CA LEU A 125 -4.28 4.66 -8.03
C LEU A 125 -4.12 5.02 -9.51
N ARG A 126 -4.17 6.31 -9.88
CA ARG A 126 -3.91 6.75 -11.27
C ARG A 126 -2.45 6.58 -11.70
N LEU A 127 -1.53 6.49 -10.75
CA LEU A 127 -0.10 6.27 -10.96
C LEU A 127 0.28 4.79 -10.95
N TYR A 128 -0.63 3.91 -10.55
CA TYR A 128 -0.44 2.47 -10.50
C TYR A 128 -0.27 1.88 -11.91
N GLY A 129 0.84 1.16 -12.12
CA GLY A 129 1.29 0.69 -13.43
C GLY A 129 2.49 1.50 -13.94
N PRO A 130 2.34 2.81 -14.25
CA PRO A 130 3.47 3.66 -14.62
C PRO A 130 4.55 3.76 -13.53
N CYS A 131 4.13 3.82 -12.27
CA CYS A 131 5.02 3.80 -11.10
C CYS A 131 5.02 2.41 -10.43
N ASP A 132 6.02 2.16 -9.60
CA ASP A 132 6.21 0.89 -8.88
C ASP A 132 5.63 0.96 -7.46
N PHE A 133 5.20 -0.20 -6.94
CA PHE A 133 4.58 -0.37 -5.62
C PHE A 133 4.95 -1.75 -5.06
N GLU A 134 5.09 -1.88 -3.74
CA GLU A 134 5.54 -3.10 -3.05
C GLU A 134 4.49 -3.75 -2.16
N GLY A 135 3.43 -3.02 -1.81
CA GLY A 135 2.26 -3.61 -1.15
C GLY A 135 1.59 -2.71 -0.13
N SER A 136 2.15 -1.57 0.22
CA SER A 136 1.53 -0.64 1.18
C SER A 136 0.18 -0.13 0.66
N LEU A 137 0.06 0.15 -0.64
CA LEU A 137 -1.25 0.47 -1.23
C LEU A 137 -2.24 -0.71 -1.15
N LYS A 138 -1.77 -1.95 -1.37
CA LYS A 138 -2.62 -3.15 -1.23
C LYS A 138 -3.14 -3.27 0.20
N LEU A 139 -2.25 -3.14 1.19
CA LEU A 139 -2.58 -3.19 2.60
C LEU A 139 -3.64 -2.13 2.96
N CYS A 140 -3.38 -0.87 2.58
CA CYS A 140 -4.31 0.24 2.79
C CYS A 140 -5.71 -0.07 2.24
N LEU A 141 -5.80 -0.54 0.98
CA LEU A 141 -7.07 -0.82 0.31
C LEU A 141 -7.81 -2.05 0.85
N LEU A 142 -7.09 -3.00 1.45
CA LEU A 142 -7.69 -4.15 2.11
C LEU A 142 -8.35 -3.76 3.43
N ASP A 143 -7.76 -2.84 4.20
CA ASP A 143 -8.25 -2.50 5.54
C ASP A 143 -9.39 -1.47 5.52
N ILE A 144 -9.47 -0.61 4.50
CA ILE A 144 -10.55 0.37 4.36
C ILE A 144 -11.76 -0.16 3.57
N ASN A 145 -12.93 0.45 3.78
CA ASN A 145 -14.05 0.29 2.84
C ASN A 145 -13.76 1.02 1.53
N CYS A 146 -13.29 0.30 0.52
CA CYS A 146 -12.93 0.85 -0.79
C CYS A 146 -14.01 0.63 -1.87
N SER A 147 -15.27 0.43 -1.49
CA SER A 147 -16.38 0.21 -2.44
C SER A 147 -16.49 1.32 -3.50
N ASP A 148 -16.30 2.57 -3.09
CA ASP A 148 -16.32 3.74 -4.00
C ASP A 148 -15.07 3.88 -4.87
N LEU A 149 -14.02 3.11 -4.60
CA LEU A 149 -12.77 3.09 -5.34
C LEU A 149 -12.70 1.96 -6.38
N LEU A 150 -13.68 1.04 -6.40
CA LEU A 150 -13.64 -0.15 -7.27
C LEU A 150 -13.36 0.19 -8.73
N SER A 151 -13.99 1.24 -9.28
CA SER A 151 -13.75 1.66 -10.66
C SER A 151 -12.31 2.12 -10.90
N ASP A 152 -11.71 2.83 -9.94
CA ASP A 152 -10.33 3.31 -10.02
C ASP A 152 -9.33 2.15 -9.85
N ILE A 153 -9.63 1.18 -8.96
CA ILE A 153 -8.84 -0.05 -8.78
C ILE A 153 -8.82 -0.90 -10.06
N TYR A 154 -9.97 -1.06 -10.73
CA TYR A 154 -10.00 -1.75 -12.03
C TYR A 154 -9.12 -1.06 -13.08
N LYS A 155 -9.22 0.26 -13.19
CA LYS A 155 -8.39 1.02 -14.16
C LYS A 155 -6.91 0.94 -13.83
N ALA A 156 -6.55 0.91 -12.54
CA ALA A 156 -5.18 0.70 -12.07
C ALA A 156 -4.66 -0.68 -12.49
N LEU A 157 -5.47 -1.73 -12.29
CA LEU A 157 -5.16 -3.10 -12.70
C LEU A 157 -4.99 -3.20 -14.23
N GLU A 158 -5.94 -2.69 -15.01
CA GLU A 158 -5.88 -2.69 -16.48
C GLU A 158 -4.62 -1.96 -16.98
N ARG A 159 -4.29 -0.80 -16.40
CA ARG A 159 -3.10 -0.05 -16.76
C ARG A 159 -1.80 -0.81 -16.47
N ALA A 160 -1.73 -1.52 -15.34
CA ALA A 160 -0.58 -2.35 -15.02
C ALA A 160 -0.44 -3.52 -16.01
N LEU A 161 -1.55 -4.15 -16.40
CA LEU A 161 -1.55 -5.20 -17.44
C LEU A 161 -1.14 -4.68 -18.82
N ASP A 162 -1.65 -3.52 -19.24
CA ASP A 162 -1.29 -2.87 -20.51
C ASP A 162 0.22 -2.55 -20.60
N LEU A 163 0.86 -2.35 -19.45
CA LEU A 163 2.30 -2.14 -19.31
C LEU A 163 3.10 -3.43 -19.08
N ASN A 164 2.46 -4.61 -19.20
CA ASN A 164 3.04 -5.93 -18.94
C ASN A 164 3.60 -6.10 -17.51
N LYS A 165 3.04 -5.37 -16.53
CA LYS A 165 3.39 -5.53 -15.10
C LYS A 165 2.40 -6.48 -14.42
N GLU A 166 2.43 -7.75 -14.84
CA GLU A 166 1.50 -8.79 -14.39
C GLU A 166 1.52 -9.01 -12.86
N TYR A 167 2.70 -9.03 -12.24
CA TYR A 167 2.80 -9.18 -10.78
C TYR A 167 2.20 -7.98 -10.05
N LEU A 168 2.53 -6.76 -10.49
CA LEU A 168 1.95 -5.53 -9.94
C LEU A 168 0.42 -5.56 -10.06
N ALA A 169 -0.11 -5.85 -11.25
CA ALA A 169 -1.56 -5.99 -11.46
C ALA A 169 -2.20 -7.03 -10.50
N SER A 170 -1.49 -8.12 -10.21
CA SER A 170 -1.99 -9.18 -9.34
C SER A 170 -2.17 -8.74 -7.89
N GLN A 171 -1.41 -7.74 -7.41
CA GLN A 171 -1.57 -7.21 -6.05
C GLN A 171 -2.94 -6.57 -5.81
N LEU A 172 -3.67 -6.18 -6.87
CA LEU A 172 -5.02 -5.62 -6.76
C LEU A 172 -6.12 -6.70 -6.74
N LEU A 173 -5.79 -7.98 -6.98
CA LEU A 173 -6.76 -9.08 -6.97
C LEU A 173 -7.43 -9.29 -5.60
N PRO A 174 -6.69 -9.32 -4.46
CA PRO A 174 -7.30 -9.55 -3.16
C PRO A 174 -8.36 -8.50 -2.81
N ILE A 175 -8.08 -7.23 -3.13
CA ILE A 175 -9.02 -6.11 -2.94
C ILE A 175 -10.28 -6.35 -3.75
N LEU A 176 -10.15 -6.66 -5.04
CA LEU A 176 -11.30 -6.90 -5.92
C LEU A 176 -12.08 -8.16 -5.54
N ALA A 177 -11.41 -9.19 -5.00
CA ALA A 177 -12.06 -10.39 -4.52
C ALA A 177 -12.87 -10.17 -3.23
N LYS A 178 -12.33 -9.35 -2.32
CA LYS A 178 -12.99 -8.90 -1.08
C LYS A 178 -14.22 -8.05 -1.36
N TRP A 179 -14.11 -7.07 -2.27
CA TRP A 179 -15.10 -6.01 -2.44
C TRP A 179 -15.98 -6.11 -3.69
N ASN A 180 -15.61 -6.88 -4.73
CA ASN A 180 -16.42 -7.06 -5.95
C ASN A 180 -16.87 -8.51 -6.17
N HIS A 181 -17.99 -8.88 -5.57
CA HIS A 181 -18.54 -10.24 -5.65
C HIS A 181 -18.95 -10.70 -7.07
N VAL A 182 -19.24 -9.77 -8.00
CA VAL A 182 -19.79 -10.11 -9.32
C VAL A 182 -18.70 -10.58 -10.28
N LYS A 183 -17.56 -9.88 -10.33
CA LYS A 183 -16.50 -10.12 -11.33
C LYS A 183 -15.26 -10.83 -10.78
N ARG A 184 -15.19 -11.07 -9.47
CA ARG A 184 -14.00 -11.65 -8.81
C ARG A 184 -13.52 -12.97 -9.43
N TRP A 185 -14.44 -13.86 -9.81
CA TRP A 185 -14.07 -15.17 -10.35
C TRP A 185 -13.48 -15.10 -11.75
N GLU A 186 -14.10 -14.29 -12.64
CA GLU A 186 -13.61 -14.06 -14.00
C GLU A 186 -12.19 -13.49 -13.96
N LEU A 187 -11.96 -12.51 -13.09
CA LEU A 187 -10.67 -11.86 -12.94
C LEU A 187 -9.60 -12.82 -12.40
N ILE A 188 -9.89 -13.59 -11.35
CA ILE A 188 -8.93 -14.58 -10.83
C ILE A 188 -8.59 -15.63 -11.90
N THR A 189 -9.60 -16.08 -12.65
CA THR A 189 -9.40 -17.09 -13.70
C THR A 189 -8.48 -16.58 -14.81
N SER A 190 -8.54 -15.31 -15.18
CA SER A 190 -7.64 -14.75 -16.20
C SER A 190 -6.17 -14.73 -15.73
N PHE A 191 -5.93 -14.49 -14.44
CA PHE A 191 -4.58 -14.49 -13.87
C PHE A 191 -4.00 -15.90 -13.69
N LEU A 192 -4.82 -16.93 -13.47
CA LEU A 192 -4.37 -18.32 -13.43
C LEU A 192 -3.71 -18.79 -14.74
N ALA A 193 -3.99 -18.10 -15.86
CA ALA A 193 -3.38 -18.39 -17.15
C ALA A 193 -1.99 -17.76 -17.33
N PHE A 194 -1.56 -16.87 -16.44
CA PHE A 194 -0.25 -16.23 -16.53
C PHE A 194 0.88 -17.21 -16.29
N LYS A 195 2.03 -16.92 -16.92
CA LYS A 195 3.23 -17.71 -16.71
C LYS A 195 3.82 -17.38 -15.35
N ARG A 196 4.46 -18.37 -14.74
CA ARG A 196 5.29 -18.12 -13.55
C ARG A 196 6.34 -17.06 -13.86
N GLN A 197 6.50 -16.13 -12.92
CA GLN A 197 7.53 -15.11 -12.87
C GLN A 197 7.97 -14.94 -11.42
N THR A 198 9.01 -14.14 -11.18
CA THR A 198 9.47 -13.83 -9.83
C THR A 198 9.41 -12.31 -9.63
N PRO A 199 8.62 -11.81 -8.68
CA PRO A 199 7.74 -12.56 -7.76
C PRO A 199 6.50 -13.17 -8.46
N ASP A 200 5.98 -14.30 -7.97
CA ASP A 200 4.89 -15.05 -8.62
C ASP A 200 3.50 -14.46 -8.29
N PRO A 201 2.67 -14.09 -9.30
CA PRO A 201 1.26 -13.71 -9.10
C PRO A 201 0.43 -14.72 -8.31
N ALA A 202 0.83 -16.01 -8.33
CA ALA A 202 0.16 -17.07 -7.58
C ALA A 202 0.02 -16.75 -6.09
N HIS A 203 0.94 -15.96 -5.50
CA HIS A 203 0.81 -15.50 -4.12
C HIS A 203 -0.45 -14.63 -3.93
N ASN A 204 -0.64 -13.61 -4.77
CA ASN A 204 -1.82 -12.73 -4.69
C ASN A 204 -3.10 -13.42 -5.15
N ILE A 205 -3.00 -14.41 -6.05
CA ILE A 205 -4.13 -15.27 -6.42
C ILE A 205 -4.59 -16.09 -5.21
N ALA A 206 -3.65 -16.69 -4.46
CA ALA A 206 -3.96 -17.44 -3.26
C ALA A 206 -4.69 -16.56 -2.22
N GLU A 207 -4.15 -15.38 -1.93
CA GLU A 207 -4.79 -14.41 -1.03
C GLU A 207 -6.21 -14.03 -1.52
N ALA A 208 -6.38 -13.74 -2.81
CA ALA A 208 -7.69 -13.40 -3.39
C ALA A 208 -8.72 -14.52 -3.24
N LEU A 209 -8.30 -15.78 -3.39
CA LEU A 209 -9.16 -16.96 -3.23
C LEU A 209 -9.64 -17.14 -1.78
N GLY A 210 -8.88 -16.63 -0.79
CA GLY A 210 -9.28 -16.59 0.62
C GLY A 210 -10.57 -15.78 0.88
N TYR A 211 -10.95 -14.88 -0.03
CA TYR A 211 -12.21 -14.13 0.06
C TYR A 211 -13.40 -14.82 -0.64
N ILE A 212 -13.20 -16.03 -1.17
CA ILE A 212 -14.18 -16.75 -2.00
C ILE A 212 -14.40 -18.15 -1.43
N ASN A 213 -15.41 -18.31 -0.57
CA ASN A 213 -15.75 -19.61 0.02
C ASN A 213 -16.55 -20.50 -0.96
N THR A 214 -15.84 -21.15 -1.88
CA THR A 214 -16.39 -22.09 -2.87
C THR A 214 -15.53 -23.36 -2.93
N ILE A 215 -16.10 -24.46 -3.43
CA ILE A 215 -15.36 -25.72 -3.60
C ILE A 215 -14.21 -25.51 -4.60
N GLU A 216 -14.45 -24.76 -5.67
CA GLU A 216 -13.48 -24.45 -6.70
C GLU A 216 -12.29 -23.66 -6.12
N SER A 217 -12.55 -22.65 -5.30
CA SER A 217 -11.51 -21.90 -4.59
C SER A 217 -10.65 -22.81 -3.70
N LYS A 218 -11.29 -23.66 -2.88
CA LYS A 218 -10.60 -24.61 -1.99
C LYS A 218 -9.73 -25.60 -2.77
N ASN A 219 -10.20 -26.07 -3.93
CA ASN A 219 -9.42 -26.96 -4.79
C ASN A 219 -8.17 -26.26 -5.34
N ILE A 220 -8.31 -25.04 -5.87
CA ILE A 220 -7.18 -24.26 -6.40
C ILE A 220 -6.18 -23.96 -5.28
N LEU A 221 -6.64 -23.54 -4.11
CA LEU A 221 -5.79 -23.31 -2.95
C LEU A 221 -5.06 -24.59 -2.49
N SER A 222 -5.73 -25.74 -2.53
CA SER A 222 -5.09 -27.03 -2.22
C SER A 222 -3.96 -27.36 -3.21
N ASP A 223 -4.12 -27.01 -4.48
CA ASP A 223 -3.07 -27.18 -5.48
C ASP A 223 -1.93 -26.17 -5.27
N LEU A 224 -2.24 -24.91 -4.99
CA LEU A 224 -1.25 -23.87 -4.65
C LEU A 224 -0.49 -24.18 -3.34
N SER A 225 -1.07 -24.94 -2.41
CA SER A 225 -0.37 -25.39 -1.19
C SER A 225 0.79 -26.37 -1.46
N LYS A 226 0.94 -26.81 -2.71
CA LYS A 226 2.02 -27.68 -3.21
C LYS A 226 2.94 -26.93 -4.19
N HIS A 227 2.81 -25.61 -4.29
CA HIS A 227 3.60 -24.77 -5.18
C HIS A 227 5.10 -24.82 -4.81
N PRO A 228 6.04 -24.72 -5.77
CA PRO A 228 7.47 -24.74 -5.48
C PRO A 228 7.97 -23.50 -4.72
N GLU A 229 7.28 -22.36 -4.81
CA GLU A 229 7.63 -21.15 -4.06
C GLU A 229 6.95 -21.16 -2.68
N MET A 230 7.76 -21.08 -1.63
CA MET A 230 7.29 -21.17 -0.23
C MET A 230 6.29 -20.07 0.14
N THR A 231 6.48 -18.85 -0.35
CA THR A 231 5.57 -17.71 -0.11
C THR A 231 4.17 -17.93 -0.69
N VAL A 232 4.06 -18.67 -1.80
CA VAL A 232 2.76 -19.08 -2.37
C VAL A 232 2.12 -20.17 -1.52
N VAL A 233 2.92 -21.13 -1.05
CA VAL A 233 2.43 -22.22 -0.17
C VAL A 233 1.89 -21.69 1.14
N GLU A 234 2.61 -20.77 1.78
CA GLU A 234 2.20 -20.15 3.05
C GLU A 234 0.90 -19.38 2.90
N GLU A 235 0.78 -18.53 1.88
CA GLU A 235 -0.44 -17.75 1.65
C GLU A 235 -1.62 -18.64 1.27
N ALA A 236 -1.41 -19.71 0.49
CA ALA A 236 -2.47 -20.66 0.15
C ALA A 236 -2.99 -21.41 1.38
N ARG A 237 -2.10 -21.80 2.30
CA ARG A 237 -2.51 -22.45 3.57
C ARG A 237 -3.25 -21.47 4.48
N LYS A 238 -2.72 -20.28 4.68
CA LYS A 238 -3.39 -19.21 5.43
C LYS A 238 -4.79 -18.92 4.88
N SER A 239 -4.92 -18.83 3.56
CA SER A 239 -6.21 -18.62 2.88
C SER A 239 -7.16 -19.80 3.06
N LEU A 240 -6.67 -21.06 3.03
CA LEU A 240 -7.50 -22.24 3.33
C LEU A 240 -8.00 -22.25 4.77
N ASP A 241 -7.12 -21.95 5.73
CA ASP A 241 -7.44 -21.95 7.15
C ASP A 241 -8.46 -20.87 7.51
N GLY A 242 -8.46 -19.74 6.77
CA GLY A 242 -9.42 -18.66 6.92
C GLY A 242 -10.81 -18.93 6.32
N LEU A 243 -10.97 -19.94 5.45
CA LEU A 243 -12.26 -20.30 4.87
C LEU A 243 -13.04 -21.21 5.82
N GLU A 244 -14.19 -20.72 6.33
CA GLU A 244 -15.07 -21.54 7.17
C GLU A 244 -15.43 -22.89 6.50
N PRO A 245 -15.55 -23.98 7.28
CA PRO A 245 -15.99 -25.27 6.77
C PRO A 245 -17.39 -25.14 6.16
N PHE A 246 -17.59 -25.78 5.00
CA PHE A 246 -18.92 -25.87 4.39
C PHE A 246 -19.86 -26.59 5.37
N GLN A 247 -20.92 -25.94 5.82
CA GLN A 247 -22.03 -26.64 6.45
C GLN A 247 -22.86 -27.29 5.34
N GLU A 248 -22.64 -28.60 5.12
CA GLU A 248 -23.54 -29.40 4.30
C GLU A 248 -24.91 -29.50 4.99
N GLY A 249 -25.91 -28.81 4.45
CA GLY A 249 -27.32 -29.06 4.74
C GLY A 249 -28.05 -27.97 5.52
N ALA A 250 -28.80 -27.14 4.78
CA ALA A 250 -30.05 -26.53 5.23
C ALA A 250 -31.11 -26.76 4.14
#